data_AF-A0A7Y8LG74-F1
#
_entry.id   AF-A0A7Y8LG74-F1
#
_cell.length_a   1.000
_cell.length_b   1.000
_cell.length_c   1.000
_cell.angle_alpha   90.00
_cell.angle_beta   90.00
_cell.angle_gamma   90.00
#
_symmetry.space_group_name_H-M   'P 1'
#
loop_
_entity.id
_entity.type
_entity.pdbx_description
1 polymer ?
#
loop_
_entity_poly.entity_id
_entity_poly.type
_entity_poly.pdbx_seq_one_letter_code
_entity_poly.pdbx_strand_id
1 'polypeptide(L)'
;MSDLRSQFTSALLVVLTVTAVICAGLNYQQQARYHLPDDGATWMDVVHGEPPSQSLRVTAVHIESGGPADLAGIRTGDVLLRIAPVENSEAIPIREAIEVAQIMQRAGVWAKTTYVLLRDGVEIDAKVIVADVNRDRALYFQYGVGAAYLIIGLFIFFRRNQARAALHFYLLCLVSFIQFTFHYTGKLNSFDAAVYIANVIAGLLAPALFVHFCLVFPDSGRR
;
A
#
# COMPACT_ATOMS: atom_id res chain seq x y z
N MET A 1 4.85 30.44 -33.09
CA MET A 1 5.27 30.05 -31.71
C MET A 1 4.17 29.32 -30.94
N SER A 2 2.89 29.66 -31.10
CA SER A 2 1.75 28.99 -30.44
C SER A 2 1.58 27.51 -30.84
N ASP A 3 1.71 27.18 -32.12
CA ASP A 3 1.57 25.79 -32.60
C ASP A 3 2.66 24.85 -32.11
N LEU A 4 3.88 25.34 -31.96
CA LEU A 4 5.00 24.53 -31.47
C LEU A 4 4.83 24.22 -29.97
N ARG A 5 4.27 25.17 -29.20
CA ARG A 5 3.92 24.96 -27.78
C ARG A 5 2.76 23.99 -27.61
N SER A 6 1.72 24.06 -28.44
CA SER A 6 0.58 23.12 -28.37
C SER A 6 0.99 21.70 -28.76
N GLN A 7 1.76 21.54 -29.84
CA GLN A 7 2.31 20.25 -30.26
C GLN A 7 3.22 19.64 -29.19
N PHE A 8 4.10 20.45 -28.59
CA PHE A 8 4.96 19.98 -27.49
C PHE A 8 4.14 19.55 -26.26
N THR A 9 3.11 20.32 -25.89
CA THR A 9 2.24 19.99 -24.75
C THR A 9 1.49 18.68 -24.99
N SER A 10 0.91 18.51 -26.19
CA SER A 10 0.21 17.27 -26.55
C SER A 10 1.15 16.07 -26.58
N ALA A 11 2.35 16.21 -27.15
CA ALA A 11 3.36 15.16 -27.17
C ALA A 11 3.79 14.76 -25.74
N LEU A 12 4.02 15.75 -24.87
CA LEU A 12 4.36 15.51 -23.46
C LEU A 12 3.23 14.76 -22.74
N LEU A 13 1.97 15.16 -22.95
CA LEU A 13 0.83 14.48 -22.34
C LEU A 13 0.71 13.04 -22.80
N VAL A 14 0.90 12.76 -24.09
CA VAL A 14 0.88 11.39 -24.63
C VAL A 14 1.97 10.55 -23.96
N VAL A 15 3.20 11.06 -23.88
CA VAL A 15 4.31 10.36 -23.23
C VAL A 15 3.99 10.08 -21.76
N LEU A 16 3.57 11.09 -21.00
CA LEU A 16 3.20 10.94 -19.59
C LEU A 16 2.11 9.88 -19.40
N THR A 17 1.13 9.85 -20.29
CA THR A 17 -0.01 8.93 -20.21
C THR A 17 0.42 7.51 -20.49
N VAL A 18 1.21 7.30 -21.55
CA VAL A 18 1.77 5.98 -21.88
C VAL A 18 2.65 5.48 -20.74
N THR A 19 3.52 6.33 -20.19
CA THR A 19 4.34 5.99 -19.02
C THR A 19 3.48 5.62 -17.81
N ALA A 20 2.45 6.41 -17.50
CA ALA A 20 1.55 6.13 -16.37
C ALA A 20 0.81 4.79 -16.54
N VAL A 21 0.33 4.48 -17.75
CA VAL A 21 -0.34 3.20 -18.06
C VAL A 21 0.62 2.01 -17.90
N ILE A 22 1.86 2.13 -18.40
CA ILE A 22 2.87 1.09 -18.24
C ILE A 22 3.19 0.88 -16.76
N CYS A 23 3.43 1.97 -16.01
CA CYS A 23 3.67 1.91 -14.57
C CYS A 23 2.50 1.26 -13.82
N ALA A 24 1.26 1.62 -14.13
CA ALA A 24 0.07 1.01 -13.53
C ALA A 24 -0.02 -0.50 -13.84
N GLY A 25 0.27 -0.92 -15.07
CA GLY A 25 0.28 -2.34 -15.45
C GLY A 25 1.37 -3.13 -14.73
N LEU A 26 2.57 -2.56 -14.61
CA LEU A 26 3.66 -3.17 -13.84
C LEU A 26 3.35 -3.24 -12.35
N ASN A 27 2.75 -2.18 -11.79
CA ASN A 27 2.33 -2.13 -10.40
C ASN A 27 1.23 -3.16 -10.11
N TYR A 28 0.22 -3.27 -10.98
CA TYR A 28 -0.81 -4.32 -10.90
C TYR A 28 -0.20 -5.73 -10.92
N GLN A 29 0.75 -5.96 -11.84
CA GLN A 29 1.45 -7.25 -11.91
C GLN A 29 2.29 -7.53 -10.66
N GLN A 30 2.89 -6.51 -10.06
CA GLN A 30 3.64 -6.64 -8.81
C GLN A 30 2.70 -6.95 -7.65
N GLN A 31 1.58 -6.23 -7.52
CA GLN A 31 0.58 -6.47 -6.48
C GLN A 31 -0.01 -7.88 -6.56
N ALA A 32 -0.24 -8.38 -7.78
CA ALA A 32 -0.79 -9.72 -8.00
C ALA A 32 0.21 -10.85 -7.72
N ARG A 33 1.51 -10.57 -7.62
CA ARG A 33 2.58 -11.58 -7.44
C ARG A 33 3.26 -11.48 -6.09
N TYR A 34 3.33 -10.29 -5.51
CA TYR A 34 4.00 -10.04 -4.26
C TYR A 34 2.98 -10.03 -3.13
N HIS A 35 2.96 -11.14 -2.41
CA HIS A 35 2.15 -11.33 -1.24
C HIS A 35 3.02 -11.02 -0.02
N LEU A 36 2.70 -9.94 0.69
CA LEU A 36 3.47 -9.54 1.87
C LEU A 36 2.97 -10.41 3.04
N PRO A 37 3.84 -11.22 3.67
CA PRO A 37 3.44 -12.06 4.79
C PRO A 37 3.13 -11.23 6.03
N ASP A 38 2.01 -11.54 6.66
CA ASP A 38 1.52 -10.87 7.86
C ASP A 38 0.83 -11.86 8.81
N ASP A 39 1.07 -11.65 10.10
CA ASP A 39 0.48 -12.42 11.20
C ASP A 39 -0.68 -11.66 11.86
N GLY A 40 -0.93 -10.40 11.50
CA GLY A 40 -1.99 -9.57 12.08
C GLY A 40 -1.67 -9.12 13.51
N ALA A 41 -0.41 -9.21 13.96
CA ALA A 41 0.05 -8.75 15.26
C ALA A 41 1.07 -7.62 15.12
N THR A 42 0.89 -6.54 15.90
CA THR A 42 1.91 -5.50 16.03
C THR A 42 2.82 -5.83 17.20
N TRP A 43 4.07 -6.15 16.87
CA TRP A 43 5.13 -6.43 17.84
C TRP A 43 5.96 -5.18 18.12
N MET A 44 6.24 -4.90 19.39
CA MET A 44 7.10 -3.80 19.80
C MET A 44 8.09 -4.21 20.89
N ASP A 45 9.25 -3.58 20.87
CA ASP A 45 10.25 -3.69 21.93
C ASP A 45 9.80 -2.89 23.15
N VAL A 46 9.35 -3.57 24.20
CA VAL A 46 8.84 -2.96 25.42
C VAL A 46 9.79 -3.24 26.58
N VAL A 47 10.21 -2.19 27.26
CA VAL A 47 11.02 -2.30 28.48
C VAL A 47 10.16 -2.81 29.63
N HIS A 48 10.57 -3.94 30.21
CA HIS A 48 9.93 -4.58 31.36
C HIS A 48 10.86 -4.59 32.57
N GLY A 49 10.28 -4.37 33.76
CA GLY A 49 10.98 -4.38 35.04
C GLY A 49 11.30 -2.98 35.58
N GLU A 50 11.60 -2.91 36.88
CA GLU A 50 12.04 -1.68 37.54
C GLU A 50 13.57 -1.51 37.43
N PRO A 51 14.10 -0.27 37.42
CA PRO A 51 15.53 -0.05 37.50
C PRO A 51 16.12 -0.72 38.76
N PRO A 52 17.26 -1.44 38.68
CA PRO A 52 18.18 -1.57 37.55
C PRO A 52 17.95 -2.78 36.64
N SER A 53 16.99 -3.66 36.94
CA SER A 53 16.74 -4.94 36.24
C SER A 53 15.79 -4.81 35.05
N GLN A 54 16.00 -3.79 34.21
CA GLN A 54 15.19 -3.60 33.00
C GLN A 54 15.60 -4.61 31.92
N SER A 55 14.62 -5.20 31.25
CA SER A 55 14.82 -6.10 30.11
C SER A 55 13.93 -5.65 28.94
N LEU A 56 14.50 -5.60 27.74
CA LEU A 56 13.74 -5.38 26.51
C LEU A 56 13.03 -6.70 26.16
N ARG A 57 11.72 -6.63 25.90
CA ARG A 57 10.92 -7.80 25.54
C ARG A 57 10.01 -7.46 24.37
N VAL A 58 10.00 -8.33 23.36
CA VAL A 58 9.10 -8.18 22.21
C VAL A 58 7.69 -8.53 22.65
N THR A 59 6.79 -7.55 22.62
CA THR A 59 5.43 -7.69 23.16
C THR A 59 4.40 -7.39 22.09
N ALA A 60 3.33 -8.18 22.04
CA ALA A 60 2.16 -7.90 21.21
C ALA A 60 1.42 -6.68 21.77
N VAL A 61 1.50 -5.54 21.10
CA VAL A 61 0.83 -4.30 21.53
C VAL A 61 -0.54 -4.13 20.89
N HIS A 62 -0.74 -4.71 19.71
CA HIS A 62 -2.02 -4.69 19.00
C HIS A 62 -2.21 -6.01 18.25
N ILE A 63 -3.43 -6.49 18.20
CA ILE A 63 -3.84 -7.69 17.48
C ILE A 63 -5.06 -7.32 16.63
N GLU A 64 -4.99 -7.59 15.33
CA GLU A 64 -6.09 -7.37 14.41
C GLU A 64 -7.21 -8.40 14.68
N SER A 65 -8.44 -7.93 14.91
CA SER A 65 -9.58 -8.81 15.19
C SER A 65 -9.92 -9.67 13.97
N GLY A 66 -10.00 -10.99 14.17
CA GLY A 66 -10.20 -11.98 13.11
C GLY A 66 -8.97 -12.21 12.22
N GLY A 67 -7.83 -11.57 12.53
CA GLY A 67 -6.54 -11.79 11.87
C GLY A 67 -5.86 -13.10 12.31
N PRO A 68 -4.75 -13.50 11.66
CA PRO A 68 -4.10 -14.78 11.92
C PRO A 68 -3.66 -14.98 13.38
N ALA A 69 -3.11 -13.96 14.02
CA ALA A 69 -2.69 -13.98 15.41
C ALA A 69 -3.88 -14.11 16.38
N ASP A 70 -4.99 -13.41 16.11
CA ASP A 70 -6.22 -13.52 16.91
C ASP A 70 -6.81 -14.94 16.79
N LEU A 71 -6.88 -15.48 15.58
CA LEU A 71 -7.33 -16.85 15.32
C LEU A 71 -6.41 -17.91 15.95
N ALA A 72 -5.12 -17.61 16.10
CA ALA A 72 -4.16 -18.45 16.80
C ALA A 72 -4.21 -18.29 18.34
N GLY A 73 -5.04 -17.37 18.85
CA GLY A 73 -5.24 -17.12 20.27
C GLY A 73 -4.17 -16.24 20.93
N ILE A 74 -3.37 -15.51 20.14
CA ILE A 74 -2.44 -14.49 20.61
C ILE A 74 -3.24 -13.29 21.12
N ARG A 75 -2.79 -12.67 22.21
CA ARG A 75 -3.46 -11.53 22.84
C ARG A 75 -2.48 -10.39 23.07
N THR A 76 -3.03 -9.18 23.16
CA THR A 76 -2.27 -8.00 23.60
C THR A 76 -1.65 -8.27 24.98
N GLY A 77 -0.37 -7.96 25.13
CA GLY A 77 0.42 -8.19 26.33
C GLY A 77 1.23 -9.49 26.31
N ASP A 78 1.00 -10.39 25.34
CA ASP A 78 1.84 -11.57 25.16
C ASP A 78 3.26 -11.17 24.81
N VAL A 79 4.24 -11.77 25.49
CA VAL A 79 5.65 -11.58 25.18
C VAL A 79 6.14 -12.69 24.27
N LEU A 80 6.71 -12.35 23.13
CA LEU A 80 7.28 -13.29 22.18
C LEU A 80 8.68 -13.70 22.59
N LEU A 81 8.89 -15.01 22.76
CA LEU A 81 10.19 -15.57 23.11
C LEU A 81 10.89 -16.17 21.90
N ARG A 82 10.19 -17.00 21.13
CA ARG A 82 10.75 -17.76 20.00
C ARG A 82 9.73 -17.91 18.88
N ILE A 83 10.22 -18.00 17.64
CA ILE A 83 9.41 -18.36 16.46
C ILE A 83 10.04 -19.55 15.74
N ALA A 84 9.24 -20.60 15.50
CA ALA A 84 9.55 -21.62 14.51
C ALA A 84 8.94 -21.21 13.16
N PRO A 85 9.76 -20.83 12.15
CA PRO A 85 9.29 -20.32 10.86
C PRO A 85 8.55 -21.35 10.00
N VAL A 86 8.80 -22.64 10.21
CA VAL A 86 8.15 -23.72 9.47
C VAL A 86 7.72 -24.79 10.46
N GLU A 87 6.60 -25.46 10.17
CA GLU A 87 6.11 -26.57 10.98
C GLU A 87 7.23 -27.62 11.19
N ASN A 88 7.53 -27.93 12.46
CA ASN A 88 8.61 -28.82 12.89
C ASN A 88 10.06 -28.33 12.66
N SER A 89 10.28 -27.03 12.43
CA SER A 89 11.63 -26.44 12.43
C SER A 89 12.08 -26.03 13.83
N GLU A 90 13.39 -25.81 13.99
CA GLU A 90 13.95 -25.23 15.22
C GLU A 90 13.36 -23.83 15.47
N ALA A 91 13.06 -23.53 16.74
CA ALA A 91 12.52 -22.25 17.15
C ALA A 91 13.65 -21.24 17.38
N ILE A 92 13.60 -20.12 16.67
CA ILE A 92 14.61 -19.06 16.71
C ILE A 92 14.24 -18.09 17.84
N PRO A 93 15.15 -17.76 18.77
CA PRO A 93 14.89 -16.77 19.82
C PRO A 93 14.72 -15.37 19.23
N ILE A 94 13.73 -14.65 19.74
CA ILE A 94 13.40 -13.28 19.33
C ILE A 94 13.87 -12.32 20.41
N ARG A 95 14.68 -11.34 20.01
CA ARG A 95 15.22 -10.29 20.90
C ARG A 95 14.71 -8.90 20.55
N GLU A 96 14.44 -8.68 19.27
CA GLU A 96 14.00 -7.39 18.74
C GLU A 96 12.76 -7.59 17.86
N ALA A 97 11.84 -6.63 17.90
CA ALA A 97 10.60 -6.69 17.13
C ALA A 97 10.83 -6.82 15.62
N ILE A 98 11.94 -6.28 15.10
CA ILE A 98 12.31 -6.37 13.68
C ILE A 98 12.59 -7.82 13.23
N GLU A 99 13.06 -8.68 14.13
CA GLU A 99 13.37 -10.07 13.83
C GLU A 99 12.11 -10.86 13.46
N VAL A 100 10.97 -10.49 14.04
CA VAL A 100 9.66 -11.10 13.71
C VAL A 100 9.34 -10.91 12.23
N ALA A 101 9.44 -9.66 11.75
CA ALA A 101 9.22 -9.34 10.35
C ALA A 101 10.23 -10.07 9.44
N GLN A 102 11.51 -10.13 9.82
CA GLN A 102 12.53 -10.82 9.03
C GLN A 102 12.28 -12.33 8.92
N ILE A 103 11.88 -12.98 10.01
CA ILE A 103 11.57 -14.41 10.04
C ILE A 103 10.32 -14.70 9.22
N MET A 104 9.29 -13.86 9.35
CA MET A 104 8.05 -13.97 8.59
C MET A 104 8.29 -13.80 7.07
N GLN A 105 9.13 -12.84 6.66
CA GLN A 105 9.55 -12.70 5.27
C GLN A 105 10.25 -13.95 4.71
N ARG A 106 11.05 -14.64 5.53
CA ARG A 106 11.72 -15.89 5.13
C ARG A 106 10.77 -17.09 5.09
N ALA A 107 9.81 -17.15 6.03
CA ALA A 107 8.81 -18.20 6.09
C ALA A 107 7.84 -18.14 4.90
N GLY A 108 7.44 -16.91 4.54
CA GLY A 108 6.54 -16.64 3.42
C GLY A 108 5.05 -16.80 3.78
N VAL A 109 4.20 -16.44 2.82
CA VAL A 109 2.74 -16.48 2.96
C VAL A 109 2.26 -17.93 3.00
N TRP A 110 1.25 -18.20 3.83
CA TRP A 110 0.69 -19.53 4.11
C TRP A 110 1.62 -20.47 4.90
N ALA A 111 2.76 -19.96 5.39
CA ALA A 111 3.59 -20.71 6.30
C ALA A 111 2.85 -20.96 7.61
N LYS A 112 2.96 -22.20 8.10
CA LYS A 112 2.51 -22.57 9.44
C LYS A 112 3.67 -22.35 10.39
N THR A 113 3.55 -21.31 11.18
CA THR A 113 4.56 -20.83 12.12
C THR A 113 4.12 -21.11 13.54
N THR A 114 5.05 -21.48 14.43
CA THR A 114 4.75 -21.69 15.85
C THR A 114 5.43 -20.62 16.67
N TYR A 115 4.65 -19.86 17.41
CA TYR A 115 5.10 -18.79 18.29
C TYR A 115 5.13 -19.32 19.71
N VAL A 116 6.28 -19.23 20.37
CA VAL A 116 6.43 -19.51 21.78
C VAL A 116 6.32 -18.18 22.52
N LEU A 117 5.22 -18.01 23.23
CA LEU A 117 4.85 -16.78 23.93
C LEU A 117 4.94 -16.99 25.43
N LEU A 118 5.11 -15.91 26.17
CA LEU A 118 4.99 -15.86 27.61
C LEU A 118 3.75 -15.04 27.97
N ARG A 119 2.77 -15.68 28.59
CA ARG A 119 1.55 -15.06 29.11
C ARG A 119 1.43 -15.35 30.59
N ASP A 120 1.35 -14.30 31.40
CA ASP A 120 1.23 -14.41 32.86
C ASP A 120 2.29 -15.34 33.51
N GLY A 121 3.49 -15.37 32.94
CA GLY A 121 4.61 -16.21 33.41
C GLY A 121 4.58 -17.67 32.93
N VAL A 122 3.62 -18.06 32.09
CA VAL A 122 3.52 -19.41 31.50
C VAL A 122 3.90 -19.36 30.03
N GLU A 123 4.77 -20.28 29.59
CA GLU A 123 5.07 -20.45 28.16
C GLU A 123 3.88 -21.12 27.46
N ILE A 124 3.41 -20.51 26.38
CA ILE A 124 2.31 -21.01 25.54
C ILE A 124 2.75 -21.07 24.09
N ASP A 125 2.29 -22.10 23.38
CA ASP A 125 2.52 -22.25 21.95
C ASP A 125 1.29 -21.80 21.16
N ALA A 126 1.46 -20.85 20.24
CA ALA A 126 0.44 -20.40 19.31
C ALA A 126 0.82 -20.77 17.88
N LYS A 127 -0.06 -21.50 17.18
CA LYS A 127 0.14 -21.86 15.78
C LYS A 127 -0.50 -20.80 14.87
N VAL A 128 0.33 -19.97 14.27
CA VAL A 128 -0.10 -18.89 13.38
C VAL A 128 0.08 -19.34 11.93
N ILE A 129 -0.98 -19.18 11.13
CA ILE A 129 -0.90 -19.35 9.68
C ILE A 129 -0.70 -17.98 9.08
N VAL A 130 0.53 -17.68 8.64
CA VAL A 130 0.88 -16.38 8.05
C VAL A 130 -0.01 -16.11 6.84
N ALA A 131 -0.73 -14.99 6.87
CA ALA A 131 -1.64 -14.58 5.80
C ALA A 131 -0.94 -13.60 4.84
N ASP A 132 -1.65 -13.28 3.75
CA ASP A 132 -1.29 -12.21 2.84
C ASP A 132 -1.97 -10.92 3.25
N VAL A 133 -1.21 -9.85 3.46
CA VAL A 133 -1.72 -8.49 3.70
C VAL A 133 -2.70 -8.05 2.60
N ASN A 134 -2.44 -8.45 1.35
CA ASN A 134 -3.20 -8.00 0.17
C ASN A 134 -4.51 -8.77 -0.06
N ARG A 135 -5.23 -9.11 1.01
CA ARG A 135 -6.52 -9.83 0.93
C ARG A 135 -7.66 -8.98 0.37
N ASP A 136 -7.51 -7.66 0.28
CA ASP A 136 -8.64 -6.78 0.02
C ASP A 136 -9.00 -6.70 -1.48
N ARG A 137 -10.19 -7.23 -1.81
CA ARG A 137 -10.77 -7.12 -3.17
C ARG A 137 -11.00 -5.67 -3.58
N ALA A 138 -11.13 -4.76 -2.61
CA ALA A 138 -11.30 -3.33 -2.87
C ALA A 138 -10.18 -2.74 -3.75
N LEU A 139 -8.95 -3.24 -3.63
CA LEU A 139 -7.82 -2.79 -4.44
C LEU A 139 -8.08 -3.00 -5.94
N TYR A 140 -8.61 -4.17 -6.33
CA TYR A 140 -8.91 -4.46 -7.74
C TYR A 140 -10.03 -3.57 -8.30
N PHE A 141 -10.99 -3.16 -7.47
CA PHE A 141 -12.01 -2.20 -7.87
C PHE A 141 -11.43 -0.80 -8.11
N GLN A 142 -10.43 -0.38 -7.32
CA GLN A 142 -9.75 0.92 -7.52
C GLN A 142 -9.07 0.99 -8.90
N TYR A 143 -8.43 -0.10 -9.35
CA TYR A 143 -7.90 -0.16 -10.72
C TYR A 143 -8.97 0.05 -11.79
N GLY A 144 -10.16 -0.53 -11.61
CA GLY A 144 -11.31 -0.33 -12.49
C GLY A 144 -11.78 1.13 -12.53
N VAL A 145 -11.87 1.77 -11.36
CA VAL A 145 -12.23 3.19 -11.23
C VAL A 145 -11.19 4.08 -11.92
N GLY A 146 -9.89 3.82 -11.68
CA GLY A 146 -8.81 4.53 -12.35
C GLY A 146 -8.90 4.41 -13.87
N ALA A 147 -9.07 3.18 -14.39
CA ALA A 147 -9.23 2.95 -15.83
C ALA A 147 -10.41 3.74 -16.43
N ALA A 148 -11.54 3.81 -15.72
CA ALA A 148 -12.69 4.61 -16.15
C ALA A 148 -12.34 6.11 -16.26
N TYR A 149 -11.63 6.67 -15.26
CA TYR A 149 -11.15 8.06 -15.34
C TYR A 149 -10.29 8.31 -16.57
N LEU A 150 -9.35 7.41 -16.86
CA LEU A 150 -8.45 7.56 -18.00
C LEU A 150 -9.19 7.46 -19.34
N ILE A 151 -10.12 6.50 -19.48
CA ILE A 151 -10.92 6.32 -20.71
C ILE A 151 -11.78 7.57 -20.97
N ILE A 152 -12.47 8.08 -19.94
CA ILE A 152 -13.31 9.27 -20.07
C ILE A 152 -12.45 10.50 -20.41
N GLY A 153 -11.30 10.65 -19.75
CA GLY A 153 -10.35 11.73 -20.01
C GLY A 153 -9.84 11.71 -21.45
N LEU A 154 -9.35 10.56 -21.93
CA LEU A 154 -8.87 10.39 -23.30
C LEU A 154 -9.98 10.65 -24.33
N PHE A 155 -11.19 10.13 -24.10
CA PHE A 155 -12.33 10.36 -24.98
C PHE A 155 -12.63 11.86 -25.14
N ILE A 156 -12.68 12.61 -24.04
CA ILE A 156 -12.94 14.05 -24.07
C ILE A 156 -11.78 14.80 -24.72
N PHE A 157 -10.54 14.43 -24.42
CA PHE A 157 -9.34 15.04 -25.00
C PHE A 157 -9.31 14.88 -26.53
N PHE A 158 -9.52 13.68 -27.06
CA PHE A 158 -9.57 13.44 -28.50
C PHE A 158 -10.77 14.12 -29.18
N ARG A 159 -11.95 14.14 -28.53
CA ARG A 159 -13.16 14.74 -29.11
C ARG A 159 -13.15 16.27 -29.10
N ARG A 160 -12.49 16.92 -28.14
CA ARG A 160 -12.52 18.38 -27.92
C ARG A 160 -11.12 19.01 -27.82
N ASN A 161 -10.20 18.57 -28.66
CA ASN A 161 -8.76 18.94 -28.67
C ASN A 161 -8.43 20.46 -28.70
N GLN A 162 -9.39 21.35 -29.00
CA GLN A 162 -9.16 22.81 -29.06
C GLN A 162 -9.72 23.63 -27.89
N ALA A 163 -10.43 23.03 -26.93
CA ALA A 163 -10.94 23.75 -25.77
C ALA A 163 -9.93 23.68 -24.62
N ARG A 164 -9.44 24.83 -24.10
CA ARG A 164 -8.59 24.89 -22.90
C ARG A 164 -9.21 24.12 -21.71
N ALA A 165 -10.53 24.12 -21.64
CA ALA A 165 -11.36 23.30 -20.77
C ALA A 165 -11.03 21.80 -20.78
N ALA A 166 -10.87 21.20 -21.97
CA ALA A 166 -10.67 19.76 -22.12
C ALA A 166 -9.30 19.31 -21.57
N LEU A 167 -8.28 20.17 -21.63
CA LEU A 167 -6.96 19.90 -21.06
C LEU A 167 -6.98 19.82 -19.53
N HIS A 168 -7.70 20.73 -18.86
CA HIS A 168 -7.79 20.71 -17.40
C HIS A 168 -8.53 19.47 -16.90
N PHE A 169 -9.63 19.13 -17.57
CA PHE A 169 -10.37 17.90 -17.27
C PHE A 169 -9.51 16.65 -17.52
N TYR A 170 -8.76 16.64 -18.63
CA TYR A 170 -7.82 15.55 -18.92
C TYR A 170 -6.76 15.36 -17.84
N LEU A 171 -6.14 16.46 -17.39
CA LEU A 171 -5.15 16.42 -16.31
C LEU A 171 -5.74 15.89 -14.99
N LEU A 172 -6.97 16.32 -14.65
CA LEU A 172 -7.69 15.79 -13.49
C LEU A 172 -7.91 14.27 -13.61
N CYS A 173 -8.32 13.80 -14.79
CA CYS A 173 -8.50 12.38 -15.07
C CYS A 173 -7.18 11.59 -14.97
N LEU A 174 -6.09 12.12 -15.52
CA LEU A 174 -4.78 11.48 -15.48
C LEU A 174 -4.24 11.38 -14.04
N VAL A 175 -4.38 12.45 -13.25
CA VAL A 175 -3.97 12.46 -11.85
C VAL A 175 -4.84 11.52 -11.01
N SER A 176 -6.16 11.52 -11.24
CA SER A 176 -7.07 10.56 -10.59
C SER A 176 -6.73 9.11 -10.96
N PHE A 177 -6.38 8.84 -12.22
CA PHE A 177 -5.92 7.53 -12.66
C PHE A 177 -4.68 7.08 -11.87
N ILE A 178 -3.67 7.95 -11.73
CA ILE A 178 -2.47 7.64 -10.93
C ILE A 178 -2.88 7.35 -9.47
N GLN A 179 -3.71 8.19 -8.87
CA GLN A 179 -4.16 8.03 -7.49
C GLN A 179 -4.85 6.69 -7.23
N PHE A 180 -5.66 6.21 -8.17
CA PHE A 180 -6.43 4.97 -8.03
C PHE A 180 -5.74 3.71 -8.53
N THR A 181 -4.59 3.81 -9.22
CA THR A 181 -3.90 2.64 -9.80
C THR A 181 -2.50 2.42 -9.24
N PHE A 182 -1.92 3.41 -8.55
CA PHE A 182 -0.57 3.31 -8.00
C PHE A 182 -0.66 2.90 -6.54
N HIS A 183 -0.44 1.62 -6.25
CA HIS A 183 -0.46 1.08 -4.90
C HIS A 183 0.93 0.70 -4.42
N TYR A 184 1.21 1.00 -3.16
CA TYR A 184 2.46 0.61 -2.53
C TYR A 184 2.46 -0.91 -2.28
N THR A 185 3.47 -1.60 -2.81
CA THR A 185 3.55 -3.07 -2.78
C THR A 185 4.30 -3.58 -1.54
N GLY A 186 5.12 -2.74 -0.90
CA GLY A 186 5.94 -3.13 0.25
C GLY A 186 7.26 -3.82 -0.12
N LYS A 187 7.61 -3.84 -1.41
CA LYS A 187 8.84 -4.47 -1.90
C LYS A 187 10.09 -3.62 -1.64
N LEU A 188 9.90 -2.36 -1.22
CA LEU A 188 10.97 -1.43 -0.82
C LEU A 188 12.05 -1.23 -1.90
N ASN A 189 11.68 -1.33 -3.19
CA ASN A 189 12.58 -1.05 -4.31
C ASN A 189 12.37 0.37 -4.85
N SER A 190 13.28 0.85 -5.72
CA SER A 190 13.20 2.21 -6.27
C SER A 190 11.93 2.47 -7.08
N PHE A 191 11.36 1.44 -7.71
CA PHE A 191 10.11 1.56 -8.46
C PHE A 191 8.91 1.74 -7.52
N ASP A 192 8.83 0.96 -6.46
CA ASP A 192 7.79 1.02 -5.43
C ASP A 192 7.81 2.36 -4.70
N ALA A 193 9.02 2.88 -4.42
CA ALA A 193 9.20 4.23 -3.90
C ALA A 193 8.71 5.31 -4.89
N ALA A 194 9.00 5.16 -6.19
CA ALA A 194 8.52 6.09 -7.21
C ALA A 194 6.99 6.05 -7.35
N VAL A 195 6.39 4.86 -7.32
CA VAL A 195 4.93 4.65 -7.32
C VAL A 195 4.30 5.32 -6.10
N TYR A 196 4.86 5.11 -4.91
CA TYR A 196 4.40 5.73 -3.67
C TYR A 196 4.45 7.25 -3.74
N ILE A 197 5.59 7.83 -4.13
CA ILE A 197 5.73 9.29 -4.26
C ILE A 197 4.75 9.85 -5.30
N ALA A 198 4.60 9.18 -6.44
CA ALA A 198 3.65 9.58 -7.48
C ALA A 198 2.20 9.52 -7.00
N ASN A 199 1.82 8.50 -6.22
CA ASN A 199 0.51 8.42 -5.58
C ASN A 199 0.31 9.59 -4.60
N VAL A 200 1.26 9.86 -3.71
CA VAL A 200 1.16 11.00 -2.77
C VAL A 200 1.01 12.33 -3.50
N ILE A 201 1.81 12.57 -4.55
CA ILE A 201 1.70 13.78 -5.37
C ILE A 201 0.32 13.84 -6.05
N ALA A 202 -0.18 12.72 -6.57
CA ALA A 202 -1.50 12.67 -7.20
C ALA A 202 -2.62 12.98 -6.20
N GLY A 203 -2.53 12.47 -4.97
CA GLY A 203 -3.48 12.76 -3.90
C GLY A 203 -3.52 14.24 -3.50
N LEU A 204 -2.40 14.95 -3.64
CA LEU A 204 -2.35 16.41 -3.43
C LEU A 204 -2.86 17.20 -4.64
N LEU A 205 -2.52 16.76 -5.86
CA LEU A 205 -2.89 17.44 -7.10
C LEU A 205 -4.36 17.24 -7.46
N ALA A 206 -4.96 16.08 -7.21
CA ALA A 206 -6.35 15.78 -7.56
C ALA A 206 -7.35 16.82 -6.98
N PRO A 207 -7.38 17.10 -5.65
CA PRO A 207 -8.29 18.10 -5.10
C PRO A 207 -7.96 19.51 -5.59
N ALA A 208 -6.68 19.85 -5.76
CA ALA A 208 -6.27 21.17 -6.27
C ALA A 208 -6.77 21.39 -7.71
N LEU A 209 -6.60 20.40 -8.58
CA LEU A 209 -7.08 20.42 -9.97
C LEU A 209 -8.59 20.41 -10.04
N PHE A 210 -9.26 19.68 -9.15
CA PHE A 210 -10.72 19.65 -9.08
C PHE A 210 -11.29 21.01 -8.68
N VAL A 211 -10.74 21.64 -7.63
CA VAL A 211 -11.15 22.98 -7.20
C VAL A 211 -10.87 24.01 -8.29
N HIS A 212 -9.67 23.96 -8.89
CA HIS A 212 -9.33 24.84 -10.02
C HIS A 212 -10.32 24.66 -11.18
N PHE A 213 -10.67 23.42 -11.52
CA PHE A 213 -11.67 23.13 -12.53
C PHE A 213 -13.03 23.74 -12.17
N CYS A 214 -13.53 23.52 -10.96
CA CYS A 214 -14.81 24.08 -10.50
C CYS A 214 -14.84 25.62 -10.52
N LEU A 215 -13.74 26.28 -10.14
CA LEU A 215 -13.64 27.75 -10.10
C LEU A 215 -13.50 28.38 -11.50
N VAL A 216 -12.89 27.65 -12.44
CA VAL A 216 -12.83 28.08 -13.84
C VAL A 216 -14.17 27.85 -14.56
N PHE A 217 -15.04 26.98 -14.02
CA PHE A 217 -16.28 26.55 -14.67
C PHE A 217 -17.64 27.10 -14.16
N PRO A 218 -17.77 28.28 -13.54
CA PRO A 218 -19.04 28.99 -13.52
C PRO A 218 -19.06 30.05 -14.64
N ASP A 219 -19.05 29.63 -15.92
CA ASP A 219 -19.26 30.55 -17.05
C ASP A 219 -20.33 30.01 -18.02
N SER A 220 -21.49 29.69 -17.45
CA SER A 220 -22.72 29.39 -18.21
C SER A 220 -23.91 30.23 -17.76
N GLY A 221 -23.64 31.43 -17.25
CA GLY A 221 -24.70 32.25 -16.66
C GLY A 221 -24.47 33.76 -16.67
N ARG A 222 -24.15 34.37 -17.82
CA ARG A 222 -24.73 35.68 -18.24
C ARG A 222 -24.22 36.19 -19.59
N ARG A 223 -25.17 36.22 -20.54
CA ARG A 223 -25.33 37.07 -21.74
C ARG A 223 -24.41 36.84 -22.93
#